data_AF-K1TLR2-F1
#
_entry.id   AF-K1TLR2-F1
#
_cell.length_a   1.000
_cell.length_b   1.000
_cell.length_c   1.000
_cell.angle_alpha   90.00
_cell.angle_beta   90.00
_cell.angle_gamma   90.00
#
_symmetry.space_group_name_H-M   'P 1'
#
loop_
_entity.id
_entity.type
_entity.pdbx_description
1 polymer ?
#
loop_
_entity_poly.entity_id
_entity_poly.type
_entity_poly.pdbx_seq_one_letter_code
_entity_poly.pdbx_strand_id
1 'polypeptide(L)'
;MQFYYPENTNYFIDAMCIPTSCRDQELAECFINFMLSREAAVANAEYIYYASPNRLVYDDPEYIDDMGEDTMAILYPDIGSFRDAYNRSAYRNLDQDTLTYVNSLWETLKIN
;
A
#
# COMPACT_ATOMS: atom_id res chain seq x y z
N MET A 1 14.03 -16.20 -1.31
CA MET A 1 12.55 -16.24 -1.27
C MET A 1 12.06 -15.73 -2.61
N GLN A 2 11.02 -16.33 -3.18
CA GLN A 2 10.38 -15.84 -4.41
C GLN A 2 9.00 -15.30 -4.06
N PHE A 3 8.66 -14.15 -4.63
CA PHE A 3 7.31 -13.58 -4.56
C PHE A 3 6.50 -14.08 -5.77
N TYR A 4 5.21 -14.35 -5.55
CA TYR A 4 4.29 -14.78 -6.62
C TYR A 4 3.00 -13.99 -6.53
N TYR A 5 2.53 -13.47 -7.67
CA TYR A 5 1.21 -12.87 -7.83
C TYR A 5 0.21 -13.94 -8.30
N PRO A 6 -0.76 -14.35 -7.47
CA PRO A 6 -1.86 -15.20 -7.93
C PRO A 6 -2.72 -14.50 -8.99
N GLU A 7 -3.35 -15.27 -9.88
CA GLU A 7 -4.24 -14.75 -10.92
C GLU A 7 -5.31 -13.80 -10.37
N ASN A 8 -5.87 -14.14 -9.20
CA ASN A 8 -6.79 -13.30 -8.44
C ASN A 8 -6.16 -12.96 -7.09
N THR A 9 -5.81 -11.70 -6.91
CA THR A 9 -5.25 -11.19 -5.66
C THR A 9 -5.84 -9.82 -5.33
N ASN A 10 -5.78 -9.46 -4.05
CA ASN A 10 -6.21 -8.15 -3.57
C ASN A 10 -5.19 -7.08 -3.93
N TYR A 11 -5.69 -5.91 -4.34
CA TYR A 11 -4.90 -4.68 -4.46
C TYR A 11 -5.35 -3.72 -3.36
N PHE A 12 -4.42 -3.18 -2.60
CA PHE A 12 -4.71 -2.28 -1.49
C PHE A 12 -3.83 -1.04 -1.56
N ILE A 13 -4.28 -0.01 -0.85
CA ILE A 13 -3.59 1.27 -0.69
C ILE A 13 -3.69 1.62 0.79
N ASP A 14 -2.54 1.80 1.42
CA ASP A 14 -2.46 2.42 2.74
C ASP A 14 -2.23 3.92 2.55
N ALA A 15 -3.02 4.72 3.27
CA ALA A 15 -2.98 6.18 3.18
C ALA A 15 -2.94 6.80 4.58
N MET A 16 -2.15 7.87 4.72
CA MET A 16 -2.18 8.70 5.92
C MET A 16 -3.47 9.54 5.94
N CYS A 17 -4.14 9.55 7.09
CA CYS A 17 -5.32 10.36 7.35
C CYS A 17 -5.13 11.12 8.67
N ILE A 18 -5.70 12.31 8.80
CA ILE A 18 -5.75 13.05 10.07
C ILE A 18 -7.10 12.75 10.75
N PRO A 19 -7.12 12.04 11.89
CA PRO A 19 -8.37 11.75 12.59
C PRO A 19 -9.04 13.04 13.09
N THR A 20 -10.37 13.06 13.17
CA THR A 20 -11.13 14.20 13.68
C THR A 20 -10.82 14.56 15.14
N SER A 21 -10.23 13.64 15.89
CA SER A 21 -9.78 13.83 17.27
C SER A 21 -8.33 14.30 17.40
N CYS A 22 -7.65 14.64 16.28
CA CYS A 22 -6.26 15.08 16.30
C CYS A 22 -6.09 16.34 17.17
N ARG A 23 -5.04 16.35 18.00
CA ARG A 23 -4.76 17.46 18.92
C ARG A 23 -3.84 18.52 18.33
N ASP A 24 -3.05 18.14 17.33
CA ASP A 24 -2.09 19.00 16.67
C ASP A 24 -2.15 18.73 15.15
N GLN A 25 -3.05 19.46 14.48
CA GLN A 25 -3.28 19.30 13.06
C GLN A 25 -2.10 19.83 12.24
N GLU A 26 -1.51 20.95 12.64
CA GLU A 26 -0.38 21.55 11.94
C GLU A 26 0.83 20.60 11.90
N LEU A 27 1.13 19.95 13.04
CA LEU A 27 2.21 18.97 13.09
C LEU A 27 1.91 17.72 12.26
N ALA A 28 0.66 17.25 12.25
CA ALA A 28 0.25 16.11 11.43
C ALA A 28 0.40 16.41 9.93
N GLU A 29 0.01 17.61 9.50
CA GLU A 29 0.22 18.08 8.12
C GLU A 29 1.71 18.21 7.79
N CYS A 30 2.53 18.73 8.71
CA CYS A 30 3.98 18.77 8.56
C CYS A 30 4.58 17.37 8.35
N PHE A 31 4.11 16.38 9.10
CA PHE A 31 4.58 14.99 8.96
C PHE A 31 4.18 14.39 7.61
N ILE A 32 2.93 14.59 7.15
CA ILE A 32 2.50 14.14 5.82
C ILE A 32 3.37 14.79 4.74
N ASN A 33 3.63 16.09 4.84
CA ASN A 33 4.50 16.82 3.89
C ASN A 33 5.94 16.29 3.91
N PHE A 34 6.48 15.95 5.08
CA PHE A 34 7.78 15.32 5.21
C PHE A 34 7.82 13.97 4.47
N MET A 35 6.84 13.09 4.70
CA MET A 35 6.74 11.79 4.03
C MET A 35 6.52 11.91 2.50
N LEU A 36 6.04 13.05 2.01
CA LEU A 36 5.93 13.34 0.57
C LEU A 36 7.21 13.90 -0.05
N SER A 37 8.20 14.29 0.75
CA SER A 37 9.52 14.72 0.26
C SER A 37 10.29 13.56 -0.36
N ARG A 38 11.16 13.85 -1.34
CA ARG A 38 11.95 12.82 -2.05
C ARG A 38 12.78 11.97 -1.09
N GLU A 39 13.59 12.60 -0.24
CA GLU A 39 14.51 11.93 0.67
C GLU A 39 13.76 10.94 1.59
N ALA A 40 12.70 11.40 2.26
CA ALA A 40 11.93 10.54 3.15
C ALA A 40 11.16 9.43 2.39
N ALA A 41 10.56 9.76 1.24
CA ALA A 41 9.77 8.81 0.48
C ALA A 41 10.64 7.68 -0.12
N VAL A 42 11.82 8.02 -0.63
CA VAL A 42 12.79 7.06 -1.20
C VAL A 42 13.32 6.16 -0.09
N ALA A 43 13.86 6.75 0.99
CA ALA A 43 14.39 5.97 2.11
C ALA A 43 13.34 5.03 2.73
N ASN A 44 12.08 5.48 2.81
CA ASN A 44 10.99 4.63 3.30
C ASN A 44 10.71 3.46 2.35
N ALA A 45 10.64 3.70 1.03
CA ALA A 45 10.37 2.67 0.04
C ALA A 45 11.49 1.61 -0.05
N GLU A 46 12.75 2.03 0.03
CA GLU A 46 13.93 1.16 0.06
C GLU A 46 13.92 0.23 1.29
N TYR A 47 13.48 0.76 2.43
CA TYR A 47 13.50 0.01 3.67
C TYR A 47 12.37 -1.03 3.75
N ILE A 48 11.15 -0.67 3.32
CA ILE A 48 9.96 -1.52 3.56
C ILE A 48 9.59 -2.42 2.38
N TYR A 49 10.13 -2.19 1.18
CA TYR A 49 9.81 -2.97 -0.04
C TYR A 49 8.30 -2.98 -0.37
N TYR A 50 7.65 -1.82 -0.23
CA TYR A 50 6.31 -1.55 -0.75
C TYR A 50 6.40 -0.53 -1.88
N ALA A 51 5.57 -0.72 -2.90
CA ALA A 51 5.46 0.23 -4.01
C ALA A 51 4.95 1.58 -3.51
N SER A 52 5.74 2.63 -3.74
CA SER A 52 5.34 3.99 -3.40
C SER A 52 4.50 4.58 -4.54
N PRO A 53 3.36 5.24 -4.26
CA PRO A 53 2.63 5.97 -5.29
C PRO A 53 3.30 7.32 -5.63
N ASN A 54 4.36 7.71 -4.90
CA ASN A 54 5.07 8.96 -5.13
C ASN A 54 6.01 8.84 -6.33
N ARG A 55 5.76 9.65 -7.37
CA ARG A 55 6.57 9.70 -8.58
C ARG A 55 8.04 10.02 -8.34
N LEU A 56 8.33 10.76 -7.27
CA LEU A 56 9.72 11.05 -6.87
C LEU A 56 10.51 9.80 -6.44
N VAL A 57 9.84 8.67 -6.23
CA VAL A 57 10.46 7.38 -5.88
C VAL A 57 10.60 6.50 -7.11
N TYR A 58 9.50 6.16 -7.79
CA TYR A 58 9.57 5.19 -8.90
C TYR A 58 10.18 5.75 -10.20
N ASP A 59 10.38 7.07 -10.30
CA ASP A 59 11.19 7.69 -11.37
C ASP A 59 12.65 7.94 -10.93
N ASP A 60 13.02 7.62 -9.67
CA ASP A 60 14.35 7.88 -9.12
C ASP A 60 15.37 6.86 -9.64
N PRO A 61 16.42 7.28 -10.37
CA PRO A 61 17.40 6.35 -10.94
C PRO A 61 18.20 5.57 -9.89
N GLU A 62 18.49 6.16 -8.73
CA GLU A 62 19.25 5.51 -7.66
C GLU A 62 18.40 4.42 -7.01
N TYR A 63 17.13 4.74 -6.72
CA TYR A 63 16.17 3.75 -6.22
C TYR A 63 15.98 2.57 -7.18
N ILE A 64 15.86 2.84 -8.49
CA ILE A 64 15.70 1.79 -9.50
C ILE A 64 16.93 0.87 -9.55
N ASP A 65 18.13 1.44 -9.48
CA ASP A 65 19.40 0.69 -9.48
C ASP A 65 19.53 -0.17 -8.20
N ASP A 66 19.25 0.43 -7.04
CA ASP A 66 19.37 -0.22 -5.73
C ASP A 66 18.36 -1.36 -5.54
N MET A 67 17.13 -1.20 -6.04
CA MET A 67 16.12 -2.27 -5.99
C MET A 67 16.43 -3.40 -6.98
N GLY A 68 16.99 -3.07 -8.15
CA GLY A 68 17.24 -4.00 -9.24
C GLY A 68 15.97 -4.43 -10.00
N GLU A 69 16.16 -4.96 -11.20
CA GLU A 69 15.08 -5.28 -12.16
C GLU A 69 14.02 -6.24 -11.58
N ASP A 70 14.44 -7.30 -10.89
CA ASP A 70 13.54 -8.31 -10.33
C ASP A 70 12.61 -7.72 -9.25
N THR A 71 13.17 -6.91 -8.35
CA THR A 71 12.39 -6.25 -7.29
C THR A 71 11.46 -5.21 -7.90
N MET A 72 11.95 -4.42 -8.86
CA MET A 72 11.14 -3.42 -9.55
C MET A 72 9.96 -4.05 -10.30
N ALA A 73 10.15 -5.20 -10.95
CA ALA A 73 9.09 -5.93 -11.62
C ALA A 73 8.04 -6.49 -10.64
N ILE A 74 8.42 -6.79 -9.41
CA ILE A 74 7.48 -7.16 -8.34
C ILE A 74 6.73 -5.92 -7.86
N LEU A 75 7.43 -4.85 -7.46
CA LEU A 75 6.80 -3.67 -6.85
C LEU A 75 5.92 -2.90 -7.84
N TYR A 76 6.35 -2.75 -9.09
CA TYR A 76 5.67 -1.98 -10.13
C TYR A 76 5.38 -2.87 -11.34
N PRO A 77 4.49 -3.87 -11.20
CA PRO A 77 4.24 -4.85 -12.25
C PRO A 77 3.51 -4.22 -13.42
N ASP A 78 3.83 -4.66 -14.64
CA ASP A 78 3.11 -4.27 -15.86
C ASP A 78 1.75 -4.97 -15.92
N ILE A 79 0.79 -4.43 -15.18
CA ILE A 79 -0.60 -4.92 -15.09
C ILE A 79 -1.56 -4.15 -16.00
N GLY A 80 -1.01 -3.33 -16.91
CA GLY A 80 -1.77 -2.39 -17.75
C GLY A 80 -2.46 -1.30 -16.93
N SER A 81 -3.68 -1.56 -16.46
CA SER A 81 -4.50 -0.59 -15.74
C SER A 81 -4.64 -0.97 -14.27
N PHE A 82 -3.84 -0.33 -13.41
CA PHE A 82 -3.98 -0.49 -11.95
C PHE A 82 -5.41 -0.20 -11.50
N ARG A 83 -6.06 0.82 -12.07
CA ARG A 83 -7.45 1.17 -11.75
C ARG A 83 -8.40 -0.02 -11.97
N ASP A 84 -8.25 -0.74 -13.07
CA ASP A 84 -9.16 -1.83 -13.41
C ASP A 84 -8.85 -3.09 -12.56
N ALA A 85 -7.56 -3.32 -12.26
CA ALA A 85 -7.15 -4.36 -11.32
C ALA A 85 -7.67 -4.11 -9.89
N TYR A 86 -7.47 -2.90 -9.39
CA TYR A 86 -7.99 -2.45 -8.10
C TYR A 86 -9.52 -2.55 -8.06
N ASN A 87 -10.21 -2.07 -9.10
CA ASN A 87 -11.66 -2.09 -9.08
C ASN A 87 -12.29 -3.48 -9.09
N ARG A 88 -11.60 -4.46 -9.67
CA ARG A 88 -12.03 -5.86 -9.75
C ARG A 88 -11.86 -6.59 -8.43
N SER A 89 -10.74 -6.40 -7.73
CA SER A 89 -10.34 -7.31 -6.65
C SER A 89 -10.08 -6.65 -5.29
N ALA A 90 -10.07 -5.31 -5.21
CA ALA A 90 -9.87 -4.62 -3.93
C ALA A 90 -11.05 -4.85 -2.99
N TYR A 91 -10.74 -5.01 -1.70
CA TYR A 91 -11.77 -5.03 -0.67
C TYR A 91 -12.63 -3.77 -0.70
N ARG A 92 -13.93 -3.96 -0.48
CA ARG A 92 -14.91 -2.88 -0.39
C ARG A 92 -15.38 -2.77 1.05
N ASN A 93 -15.71 -1.55 1.46
CA ASN A 93 -16.37 -1.36 2.74
C ASN A 93 -17.77 -1.97 2.67
N LEU A 94 -18.01 -3.01 3.46
CA LEU A 94 -19.29 -3.70 3.55
C LEU A 94 -20.13 -3.08 4.67
N ASP A 95 -21.41 -3.40 4.73
CA ASP A 95 -22.24 -3.03 5.86
C ASP A 95 -21.78 -3.71 7.16
N GLN A 96 -22.15 -3.14 8.30
CA GLN A 96 -21.68 -3.58 9.61
C GLN A 96 -22.08 -5.03 9.94
N ASP A 97 -23.25 -5.48 9.49
CA ASP A 97 -23.72 -6.84 9.75
C ASP A 97 -22.86 -7.84 8.97
N THR A 98 -22.59 -7.55 7.70
CA THR A 98 -21.71 -8.37 6.86
C THR A 98 -20.28 -8.41 7.40
N LEU A 99 -19.71 -7.27 7.82
CA LEU A 99 -18.37 -7.23 8.42
C LEU A 99 -18.30 -8.05 9.71
N THR A 100 -19.31 -7.95 10.57
CA THR A 100 -19.40 -8.72 11.81
C THR A 100 -19.48 -10.21 11.51
N TYR A 101 -20.25 -10.60 10.51
CA TYR A 101 -20.36 -11.98 10.08
C TYR A 101 -19.03 -12.53 9.56
N VAL A 102 -18.36 -11.83 8.66
CA VAL A 102 -17.03 -12.24 8.14
C VAL A 102 -16.01 -12.41 9.27
N ASN A 103 -16.01 -11.50 10.26
CA ASN A 103 -15.14 -11.62 11.43
C ASN A 103 -15.46 -12.89 12.25
N SER A 104 -16.74 -13.22 12.46
CA SER A 104 -17.14 -14.43 13.20
C SER A 104 -16.68 -15.73 12.51
N LEU A 105 -16.71 -15.75 11.17
CA LEU A 105 -16.21 -16.88 10.37
C LEU A 105 -14.69 -17.00 10.54
N TRP A 106 -13.97 -15.89 10.51
CA TRP A 106 -12.51 -15.87 10.71
C TRP A 106 -12.12 -16.33 12.13
N GLU A 107 -12.85 -15.89 13.15
CA GLU A 107 -12.65 -16.35 14.53
C GLU A 107 -12.89 -17.85 14.67
N THR A 108 -13.97 -18.35 14.06
CA THR A 108 -14.26 -19.79 14.03
C THR A 108 -13.13 -20.57 13.36
N LEU A 109 -12.61 -20.08 12.24
CA LEU A 109 -11.49 -20.73 11.54
C LEU A 109 -10.22 -20.77 12.40
N LYS A 110 -9.88 -19.68 13.10
CA LYS A 110 -8.65 -19.59 13.92
C LYS A 110 -8.64 -20.48 15.16
N ILE A 111 -9.81 -20.80 15.69
CA ILE A 111 -9.95 -21.58 16.94
C ILE A 111 -9.90 -23.09 16.67
N ASN A 112 -10.22 -23.52 15.45
CA ASN A 112 -10.08 -24.91 15.01
C ASN A 112 -8.64 -25.23 14.58
#